data_AF-A0A645D760-F1
#
_entry.id   AF-A0A645D760-F1
#
_cell.length_a   1.000
_cell.length_b   1.000
_cell.length_c   1.000
_cell.angle_alpha   90.00
_cell.angle_beta   90.00
_cell.angle_gamma   90.00
#
_symmetry.space_group_name_H-M   'P 1'
#
loop_
_entity.id
_entity.type
_entity.pdbx_description
1 polymer ?
#
loop_
_entity_poly.entity_id
_entity_poly.type
_entity_poly.pdbx_seq_one_letter_code
_entity_poly.pdbx_strand_id
1 'polypeptide(L)'
;MAKEMAEAEDLKVDYVVVNDDVAVEDSTWTTGRRGIAGTVLVHKIAGAKAETGAELPEVKAVAEKVIKNVRSMGLALSPCIVPAAGKPNFTLGEDEMEVGMGIHGEPGVRRGKIEPADAVIDEIMDPILKDLPYEAGDEVYVLVNSLGATPVLDLHICYRRVAQILEEKGIKVHRALVGPFACSMDMAGMSVTLCKLDDELKELLDYPCDTPYFTQV
;
A
#
# COMPACT_ATOMS: atom_id res chain seq x y z
N MET A 1 -4.43 12.75 -20.99
CA MET A 1 -4.82 12.10 -22.26
C MET A 1 -6.16 11.37 -22.19
N ALA A 2 -6.29 10.17 -21.61
CA ALA A 2 -7.55 9.42 -21.66
C ALA A 2 -8.76 10.18 -21.09
N LYS A 3 -8.57 10.89 -19.96
CA LYS A 3 -9.58 11.80 -19.40
C LYS A 3 -10.01 12.88 -20.39
N GLU A 4 -9.05 13.59 -21.01
CA GLU A 4 -9.33 14.67 -21.97
C GLU A 4 -10.08 14.15 -23.20
N MET A 5 -9.78 12.93 -23.65
CA MET A 5 -10.50 12.28 -24.74
C MET A 5 -11.96 11.98 -24.36
N ALA A 6 -12.20 11.47 -23.15
CA ALA A 6 -13.56 11.23 -22.67
C ALA A 6 -14.34 12.55 -22.47
N GLU A 7 -13.69 13.61 -21.98
CA GLU A 7 -14.29 14.95 -21.88
C GLU A 7 -14.64 15.52 -23.26
N ALA A 8 -13.83 15.26 -24.29
CA ALA A 8 -14.13 15.64 -25.68
C ALA A 8 -15.34 14.87 -26.27
N GLU A 9 -15.74 13.76 -25.64
CA GLU A 9 -16.96 13.00 -25.95
C GLU A 9 -18.12 13.33 -25.00
N ASP A 10 -18.06 14.47 -24.30
CA ASP A 10 -19.07 14.95 -23.34
C ASP A 10 -19.30 14.00 -22.14
N LEU A 11 -18.37 13.10 -21.86
CA LEU A 11 -18.42 12.22 -20.69
C LEU A 11 -17.93 12.95 -19.44
N LYS A 12 -18.69 12.83 -18.35
CA LYS A 12 -18.25 13.27 -17.02
C LYS A 12 -17.23 12.27 -16.47
N VAL A 13 -15.98 12.69 -16.38
CA VAL A 13 -14.87 11.86 -15.92
C VAL A 13 -13.98 12.65 -14.96
N ASP A 14 -13.48 11.96 -13.93
CA ASP A 14 -12.49 12.52 -13.02
C ASP A 14 -11.48 11.44 -12.62
N TYR A 15 -10.43 11.85 -11.91
CA TYR A 15 -9.38 10.95 -11.43
C TYR A 15 -8.81 11.44 -10.09
N VAL A 16 -8.16 10.52 -9.41
CA VAL A 16 -7.28 10.79 -8.28
C VAL A 16 -5.93 10.12 -8.54
N VAL A 17 -4.89 10.62 -7.90
CA VAL A 17 -3.53 10.05 -7.98
C VAL A 17 -3.16 9.53 -6.60
N VAL A 18 -2.95 8.22 -6.49
CA VAL A 18 -2.50 7.58 -5.25
C VAL A 18 -0.99 7.71 -5.16
N ASN A 19 -0.50 8.21 -4.03
CA ASN A 19 0.90 8.54 -3.80
C ASN A 19 1.32 8.20 -2.35
N ASP A 20 0.96 6.99 -1.93
CA ASP A 20 1.02 6.51 -0.54
C ASP A 20 2.42 6.06 -0.09
N ASP A 21 3.36 5.85 -1.01
CA ASP A 21 4.71 5.39 -0.69
C ASP A 21 5.54 6.47 0.00
N VAL A 22 5.95 6.23 1.25
CA VAL A 22 6.76 7.17 2.05
C VAL A 22 8.26 7.00 1.88
N ALA A 23 8.72 6.04 1.06
CA ALA A 23 10.15 5.79 0.91
C ALA A 23 10.88 6.93 0.21
N VAL A 24 10.31 7.50 -0.87
CA VAL A 24 10.99 8.50 -1.69
C VAL A 24 10.02 9.60 -2.15
N GLU A 25 10.50 10.85 -2.13
CA GLU A 25 9.73 12.00 -2.60
C GLU A 25 9.81 12.19 -4.12
N ASP A 26 10.88 11.73 -4.77
CA ASP A 26 11.03 11.66 -6.23
C ASP A 26 11.71 10.34 -6.60
N SER A 27 11.26 9.69 -7.68
CA SER A 27 11.82 8.41 -8.14
C SER A 27 12.10 8.41 -9.65
N THR A 28 12.71 7.33 -10.13
CA THR A 28 13.15 7.19 -11.54
C THR A 28 12.02 7.37 -12.55
N TRP A 29 10.78 7.01 -12.17
CA TRP A 29 9.61 7.04 -13.05
C TRP A 29 8.46 7.90 -12.51
N THR A 30 8.65 8.58 -11.37
CA THR A 30 7.59 9.34 -10.70
C THR A 30 8.10 10.69 -10.23
N THR A 31 7.39 11.74 -10.63
CA THR A 31 7.49 13.07 -10.01
C THR A 31 6.58 13.08 -8.79
N GLY A 32 7.13 13.28 -7.60
CA GLY A 32 6.41 13.01 -6.35
C GLY A 32 6.48 11.53 -5.91
N ARG A 33 5.74 11.22 -4.85
CA ARG A 33 5.67 9.87 -4.26
C ARG A 33 5.02 8.86 -5.19
N ARG A 34 5.46 7.60 -5.08
CA ARG A 34 4.90 6.45 -5.80
C ARG A 34 3.54 6.04 -5.21
N GLY A 35 2.69 5.45 -6.03
CA GLY A 35 1.48 4.75 -5.60
C GLY A 35 1.75 3.24 -5.52
N ILE A 36 1.52 2.63 -4.37
CA ILE A 36 1.76 1.20 -4.12
C ILE A 36 0.51 0.52 -3.52
N ALA A 37 0.67 -0.32 -2.49
CA ALA A 37 -0.39 -1.16 -1.93
C ALA A 37 -1.57 -0.37 -1.34
N GLY A 38 -1.40 0.89 -0.93
CA GLY A 38 -2.49 1.75 -0.46
C GLY A 38 -3.58 1.99 -1.50
N THR A 39 -3.25 1.82 -2.78
CA THR A 39 -4.23 1.86 -3.90
C THR A 39 -5.38 0.87 -3.70
N VAL A 40 -5.11 -0.29 -3.06
CA VAL A 40 -6.14 -1.30 -2.76
C VAL A 40 -7.22 -0.72 -1.84
N LEU A 41 -6.83 0.06 -0.84
CA LEU A 41 -7.76 0.69 0.11
C LEU A 41 -8.53 1.84 -0.54
N VAL A 42 -7.88 2.61 -1.44
CA VAL A 42 -8.56 3.65 -2.23
C VAL A 42 -9.64 3.02 -3.11
N HIS A 43 -9.35 1.90 -3.79
CA HIS A 43 -10.35 1.17 -4.57
C HIS A 43 -11.50 0.64 -3.72
N LYS A 44 -11.20 0.02 -2.56
CA LYS A 44 -12.24 -0.50 -1.67
C LYS A 44 -13.21 0.59 -1.21
N ILE A 45 -12.69 1.73 -0.77
CA ILE A 45 -13.49 2.82 -0.20
C ILE A 45 -14.22 3.60 -1.28
N ALA A 46 -13.56 3.93 -2.39
CA ALA A 46 -14.20 4.62 -3.51
C ALA A 46 -15.29 3.74 -4.15
N GLY A 47 -15.02 2.44 -4.30
CA GLY A 47 -16.00 1.46 -4.79
C GLY A 47 -17.21 1.35 -3.86
N ALA A 48 -16.99 1.25 -2.54
CA ALA A 48 -18.08 1.26 -1.57
C ALA A 48 -18.91 2.54 -1.64
N LYS A 49 -18.27 3.72 -1.73
CA LYS A 49 -18.99 5.00 -1.85
C LYS A 49 -19.80 5.08 -3.13
N ALA A 50 -19.25 4.61 -4.25
CA ALA A 50 -19.98 4.53 -5.52
C ALA A 50 -21.20 3.60 -5.42
N GLU A 51 -21.06 2.44 -4.76
CA GLU A 51 -22.15 1.47 -4.57
C GLU A 51 -23.31 2.03 -3.73
N THR A 52 -23.05 2.99 -2.83
CA THR A 52 -24.13 3.71 -2.11
C THR A 52 -24.96 4.65 -2.99
N GLY A 53 -24.62 4.80 -4.27
CA GLY A 53 -25.28 5.70 -5.21
C GLY A 53 -24.79 7.15 -5.12
N ALA A 54 -23.60 7.38 -4.55
CA ALA A 54 -23.01 8.71 -4.44
C ALA A 54 -22.60 9.28 -5.81
N GLU A 55 -22.66 10.59 -5.96
CA GLU A 55 -22.29 11.26 -7.20
C GLU A 55 -20.76 11.28 -7.37
N LEU A 56 -20.28 11.42 -8.61
CA LEU A 56 -18.85 11.43 -8.96
C LEU A 56 -17.99 12.34 -8.07
N PRO A 57 -18.40 13.59 -7.74
CA PRO A 57 -17.62 14.46 -6.85
C PRO A 57 -17.47 13.92 -5.43
N GLU A 58 -18.47 13.19 -4.91
CA GLU A 58 -18.45 12.62 -3.56
C GLU A 58 -17.54 11.38 -3.50
N VAL A 59 -17.56 10.55 -4.54
CA VAL A 59 -16.65 9.42 -4.69
C VAL A 59 -15.20 9.90 -4.78
N LYS A 60 -14.96 10.96 -5.57
CA LYS A 60 -13.64 11.59 -5.64
C LYS A 60 -13.20 12.15 -4.29
N ALA A 61 -14.08 12.87 -3.59
CA ALA A 61 -13.75 13.47 -2.30
C ALA A 61 -13.32 12.41 -1.28
N VAL A 62 -14.01 11.26 -1.21
CA VAL A 62 -13.61 10.20 -0.29
C VAL A 62 -12.32 9.50 -0.74
N ALA A 63 -12.11 9.31 -2.05
CA ALA A 63 -10.87 8.74 -2.56
C ALA A 63 -9.65 9.62 -2.20
N GLU A 64 -9.76 10.94 -2.38
CA GLU A 64 -8.74 11.91 -1.96
C GLU A 64 -8.53 11.92 -0.44
N LYS A 65 -9.60 11.72 0.33
CA LYS A 65 -9.53 11.59 1.80
C LYS A 65 -8.71 10.36 2.20
N VAL A 66 -8.90 9.22 1.55
CA VAL A 66 -8.10 8.01 1.81
C VAL A 66 -6.64 8.25 1.46
N ILE A 67 -6.36 8.83 0.30
CA ILE A 67 -4.99 9.16 -0.15
C ILE A 67 -4.25 10.01 0.90
N LYS A 68 -4.93 10.98 1.51
CA LYS A 68 -4.35 11.81 2.58
C LYS A 68 -4.04 11.04 3.87
N ASN A 69 -4.74 9.93 4.12
CA ASN A 69 -4.67 9.14 5.36
C ASN A 69 -3.95 7.79 5.23
N VAL A 70 -3.48 7.43 4.04
CA VAL A 70 -2.81 6.14 3.78
C VAL A 70 -1.31 6.32 3.55
N ARG A 71 -0.50 5.54 4.25
CA ARG A 71 0.96 5.55 4.13
C ARG A 71 1.48 4.12 4.02
N SER A 72 2.43 3.92 3.12
CA SER A 72 2.97 2.62 2.80
C SER A 72 4.48 2.65 2.65
N MET A 73 5.14 1.58 3.05
CA MET A 73 6.54 1.33 2.72
C MET A 73 6.78 -0.17 2.65
N GLY A 74 7.68 -0.60 1.78
CA GLY A 74 8.01 -2.01 1.64
C GLY A 74 9.49 -2.27 1.46
N LEU A 75 9.80 -3.51 1.14
CA LEU A 75 11.14 -3.99 0.84
C LEU A 75 11.09 -5.14 -0.15
N ALA A 76 12.22 -5.36 -0.82
CA ALA A 76 12.45 -6.53 -1.66
C ALA A 76 13.62 -7.37 -1.14
N LEU A 77 13.48 -8.68 -1.27
CA LEU A 77 14.46 -9.73 -1.00
C LEU A 77 14.94 -10.40 -2.30
N SER A 78 14.21 -10.22 -3.40
CA SER A 78 14.63 -10.65 -4.72
C SER A 78 14.11 -9.70 -5.78
N PRO A 79 14.72 -9.65 -6.98
CA PRO A 79 14.09 -9.03 -8.14
C PRO A 79 12.90 -9.82 -8.66
N CYS A 80 12.16 -9.22 -9.59
CA CYS A 80 11.21 -9.92 -10.43
C CYS A 80 11.72 -10.05 -11.87
N ILE A 81 11.19 -11.03 -12.60
CA ILE A 81 11.51 -11.25 -14.01
C ILE A 81 10.35 -10.78 -14.87
N VAL A 82 10.56 -9.69 -15.60
CA VAL A 82 9.63 -9.26 -16.64
C VAL A 82 9.72 -10.24 -17.82
N PRO A 83 8.64 -10.97 -18.19
CA PRO A 83 8.74 -12.05 -19.18
C PRO A 83 9.31 -11.60 -20.53
N ALA A 84 8.97 -10.39 -20.97
CA ALA A 84 9.47 -9.81 -22.22
C ALA A 84 10.97 -9.49 -22.17
N ALA A 85 11.51 -9.16 -20.99
CA ALA A 85 12.93 -8.89 -20.81
C ALA A 85 13.75 -10.16 -20.60
N GLY A 86 13.13 -11.21 -20.04
CA GLY A 86 13.75 -12.53 -19.80
C GLY A 86 14.89 -12.51 -18.77
N LYS A 87 15.05 -11.42 -18.03
CA LYS A 87 16.09 -11.20 -17.03
C LYS A 87 15.54 -10.40 -15.84
N PRO A 88 16.19 -10.47 -14.67
CA PRO A 88 15.83 -9.65 -13.51
C PRO A 88 15.79 -8.15 -13.84
N ASN A 89 14.81 -7.43 -13.29
CA ASN A 89 14.68 -5.98 -13.44
C ASN A 89 15.73 -5.17 -12.66
N PHE A 90 16.28 -5.74 -11.58
CA PHE A 90 17.46 -5.26 -10.86
C PHE A 90 18.29 -6.44 -10.31
N THR A 91 19.37 -6.14 -9.57
CA THR A 91 20.24 -7.16 -8.97
C THR A 91 20.33 -6.99 -7.47
N LEU A 92 20.26 -8.10 -6.74
CA LEU A 92 20.39 -8.18 -5.29
C LEU A 92 21.18 -9.46 -4.96
N GLY A 93 22.13 -9.38 -4.02
CA GLY A 93 22.83 -10.57 -3.52
C GLY A 93 21.88 -11.52 -2.78
N GLU A 94 22.26 -12.79 -2.65
CA GLU A 94 21.44 -13.81 -1.96
C GLU A 94 21.14 -13.48 -0.50
N ASP A 95 22.00 -12.68 0.14
CA ASP A 95 21.87 -12.25 1.52
C ASP A 95 21.61 -10.73 1.64
N GLU A 96 21.16 -10.10 0.56
CA GLU A 96 20.84 -8.69 0.53
C GLU A 96 19.32 -8.44 0.47
N MET A 97 18.91 -7.30 1.02
CA MET A 97 17.58 -6.75 0.91
C MET A 97 17.67 -5.27 0.51
N GLU A 98 16.59 -4.75 -0.04
CA GLU A 98 16.49 -3.33 -0.36
C GLU A 98 15.15 -2.76 0.13
N VAL A 99 15.27 -1.80 1.05
CA VAL A 99 14.19 -1.15 1.79
C VAL A 99 13.73 0.08 1.02
N GLY A 100 12.41 0.24 0.92
CA GLY A 100 11.75 1.32 0.20
C GLY A 100 11.75 1.13 -1.31
N MET A 101 11.90 -0.10 -1.81
CA MET A 101 11.84 -0.36 -3.25
C MET A 101 10.42 -0.18 -3.80
N GLY A 102 10.31 0.38 -5.00
CA GLY A 102 9.04 0.49 -5.71
C GLY A 102 8.57 -0.83 -6.34
N ILE A 103 7.29 -0.90 -6.69
CA ILE A 103 6.67 -2.12 -7.24
C ILE A 103 7.13 -2.48 -8.66
N HIS A 104 7.96 -1.67 -9.32
CA HIS A 104 8.58 -2.01 -10.60
C HIS A 104 10.10 -2.19 -10.50
N GLY A 105 10.65 -2.25 -9.27
CA GLY A 105 12.08 -2.33 -9.03
C GLY A 105 12.78 -0.97 -9.03
N GLU A 106 12.04 0.12 -8.80
CA GLU A 106 12.62 1.43 -8.58
C GLU A 106 13.48 1.42 -7.31
N PRO A 107 14.70 1.99 -7.33
CA PRO A 107 15.59 1.98 -6.18
C PRO A 107 14.92 2.47 -4.89
N GLY A 108 15.28 1.81 -3.80
CA GLY A 108 14.86 2.17 -2.46
C GLY A 108 15.79 3.18 -1.78
N VAL A 109 15.57 3.35 -0.48
CA VAL A 109 16.36 4.26 0.38
C VAL A 109 17.59 3.60 0.96
N ARG A 110 17.58 2.27 1.08
CA ARG A 110 18.67 1.52 1.67
C ARG A 110 18.76 0.12 1.07
N ARG A 111 19.97 -0.25 0.66
CA ARG A 111 20.35 -1.64 0.36
C ARG A 111 21.34 -2.13 1.42
N GLY A 112 21.18 -3.37 1.86
CA GLY A 112 22.03 -3.95 2.89
C GLY A 112 21.81 -5.44 3.06
N LYS A 113 22.42 -6.04 4.07
CA LYS A 113 22.20 -7.45 4.40
C LYS A 113 20.77 -7.67 4.91
N ILE A 114 20.23 -8.87 4.69
CA ILE A 114 18.96 -9.30 5.29
C ILE A 114 19.08 -9.24 6.81
N GLU A 115 18.09 -8.65 7.46
CA GLU A 115 18.00 -8.52 8.92
C GLU A 115 16.81 -9.32 9.47
N PRO A 116 16.76 -9.59 10.78
CA PRO A 116 15.59 -10.21 11.40
C PRO A 116 14.31 -9.42 11.12
N ALA A 117 13.20 -10.12 10.85
CA ALA A 117 11.94 -9.51 10.47
C ALA A 117 11.49 -8.38 11.40
N ASP A 118 11.70 -8.49 12.71
CA ASP A 118 11.31 -7.45 13.66
C ASP A 118 12.08 -6.13 13.43
N ALA A 119 13.39 -6.21 13.19
CA ALA A 119 14.21 -5.03 12.90
C ALA A 119 13.81 -4.37 11.57
N VAL A 120 13.47 -5.20 10.58
CA VAL A 120 13.01 -4.73 9.28
C VAL A 120 11.65 -4.03 9.38
N ILE A 121 10.73 -4.59 10.16
CA ILE A 121 9.42 -3.97 10.39
C ILE A 121 9.56 -2.67 11.19
N ASP A 122 10.44 -2.61 12.19
CA ASP A 122 10.73 -1.37 12.91
C ASP A 122 11.24 -0.27 11.94
N GLU A 123 12.14 -0.63 11.02
CA GLU A 123 12.68 0.29 10.03
C GLU A 123 11.63 0.85 9.07
N ILE A 124 10.74 0.01 8.52
CA ILE A 124 9.73 0.49 7.56
C ILE A 124 8.54 1.19 8.25
N MET A 125 8.24 0.84 9.51
CA MET A 125 7.15 1.48 10.26
C MET A 125 7.51 2.88 10.74
N ASP A 126 8.79 3.16 11.03
CA ASP A 126 9.25 4.47 11.47
C ASP A 126 8.87 5.63 10.52
N PRO A 127 9.18 5.58 9.20
CA PRO A 127 8.76 6.62 8.26
C PRO A 127 7.24 6.65 8.05
N ILE A 128 6.56 5.50 8.02
CA ILE A 128 5.09 5.44 7.92
C ILE A 128 4.45 6.25 9.06
N LEU A 129 4.92 6.03 10.29
CA LEU A 129 4.38 6.66 11.49
C LEU A 129 4.81 8.12 11.67
N LYS A 130 5.92 8.54 11.05
CA LYS A 130 6.38 9.94 11.06
C LYS A 130 5.68 10.81 10.03
N ASP A 131 5.27 10.22 8.90
CA ASP A 131 4.72 10.98 7.78
C ASP A 131 3.26 11.42 7.98
N LEU A 132 2.50 10.67 8.78
CA LEU A 132 1.17 11.05 9.24
C LEU A 132 1.20 11.06 10.77
N PRO A 133 0.78 12.15 11.46
CA PRO A 133 0.78 12.17 12.92
C PRO A 133 -0.28 11.21 13.47
N TYR A 134 0.18 10.04 13.91
CA TYR A 134 -0.62 9.09 14.69
C TYR A 134 -0.51 9.41 16.18
N GLU A 135 -1.63 9.41 16.87
CA GLU A 135 -1.76 9.68 18.29
C GLU A 135 -2.39 8.47 19.01
N ALA A 136 -2.11 8.34 20.31
CA ALA A 136 -2.75 7.30 21.12
C ALA A 136 -4.28 7.47 21.10
N GLY A 137 -5.00 6.39 20.82
CA GLY A 137 -6.45 6.39 20.63
C GLY A 137 -6.89 6.42 19.18
N ASP A 138 -6.01 6.77 18.23
CA ASP A 138 -6.28 6.61 16.80
C ASP A 138 -6.59 5.15 16.46
N GLU A 139 -7.33 4.97 15.37
CA GLU A 139 -7.67 3.66 14.84
C GLU A 139 -7.19 3.55 13.38
N VAL A 140 -6.64 2.40 13.01
CA VAL A 140 -6.08 2.16 11.68
C VAL A 140 -6.58 0.87 11.06
N TYR A 141 -6.64 0.86 9.72
CA TYR A 141 -6.68 -0.36 8.92
C TYR A 141 -5.25 -0.71 8.50
N VAL A 142 -4.86 -1.97 8.69
CA VAL A 142 -3.53 -2.47 8.35
C VAL A 142 -3.60 -3.33 7.11
N LEU A 143 -2.71 -3.12 6.15
CA LEU A 143 -2.47 -4.04 5.04
C LEU A 143 -1.00 -4.47 5.06
N VAL A 144 -0.77 -5.77 5.24
CA VAL A 144 0.54 -6.41 5.09
C VAL A 144 0.52 -7.18 3.78
N ASN A 145 1.14 -6.58 2.77
CA ASN A 145 1.04 -7.00 1.38
C ASN A 145 2.27 -7.79 0.94
N SER A 146 2.07 -8.90 0.22
CA SER A 146 3.13 -9.59 -0.50
C SER A 146 3.39 -8.92 -1.84
N LEU A 147 4.67 -8.80 -2.21
CA LEU A 147 5.06 -8.40 -3.56
C LEU A 147 5.02 -9.57 -4.56
N GLY A 148 4.62 -10.77 -4.14
CA GLY A 148 4.40 -11.91 -5.02
C GLY A 148 4.84 -13.22 -4.39
N ALA A 149 6.15 -13.39 -4.23
CA ALA A 149 6.76 -14.66 -3.81
C ALA A 149 6.92 -14.82 -2.29
N THR A 150 6.56 -13.81 -1.48
CA THR A 150 6.63 -13.95 -0.01
C THR A 150 5.45 -14.78 0.52
N PRO A 151 5.70 -15.88 1.25
CA PRO A 151 4.67 -16.74 1.81
C PRO A 151 3.77 -16.01 2.82
N VAL A 152 2.48 -16.36 2.84
CA VAL A 152 1.50 -15.78 3.78
C VAL A 152 1.90 -15.99 5.25
N LEU A 153 2.54 -17.12 5.57
CA LEU A 153 3.08 -17.38 6.92
C LEU A 153 4.08 -16.29 7.34
N ASP A 154 4.98 -15.91 6.45
CA ASP A 154 6.03 -14.92 6.72
C ASP A 154 5.41 -13.52 6.85
N LEU A 155 4.37 -13.22 6.07
CA LEU A 155 3.61 -11.99 6.24
C LEU A 155 2.95 -11.90 7.62
N HIS A 156 2.48 -13.02 8.19
CA HIS A 156 1.93 -13.02 9.55
C HIS A 156 3.01 -12.83 10.62
N ILE A 157 4.25 -13.27 10.38
CA ILE A 157 5.40 -12.94 11.25
C ILE A 157 5.65 -11.43 11.22
N CYS A 158 5.62 -10.81 10.04
CA CYS A 158 5.72 -9.36 9.89
C CYS A 158 4.56 -8.62 10.59
N TYR A 159 3.32 -9.08 10.36
CA TYR A 159 2.12 -8.48 10.96
C TYR A 159 2.16 -8.53 12.50
N ARG A 160 2.67 -9.60 13.10
CA ARG A 160 2.88 -9.66 14.55
C ARG A 160 3.66 -8.44 15.05
N ARG A 161 4.77 -8.10 14.39
CA ARG A 161 5.58 -6.95 14.81
C ARG A 161 4.86 -5.63 14.56
N VAL A 162 4.17 -5.48 13.43
CA VAL A 162 3.33 -4.29 13.16
C VAL A 162 2.31 -4.09 14.28
N ALA A 163 1.60 -5.15 14.69
CA ALA A 163 0.61 -5.08 15.76
C ALA A 163 1.22 -4.68 17.10
N GLN A 164 2.41 -5.21 17.45
CA GLN A 164 3.14 -4.82 18.68
C GLN A 164 3.51 -3.34 18.68
N ILE A 165 4.05 -2.82 17.57
CA ILE A 165 4.41 -1.39 17.45
C ILE A 165 3.18 -0.49 17.62
N LEU A 166 2.06 -0.87 17.02
CA LEU A 166 0.80 -0.12 17.14
C LEU A 166 0.25 -0.15 18.57
N GLU A 167 0.29 -1.31 19.24
CA GLU A 167 -0.11 -1.48 20.64
C GLU A 167 0.75 -0.64 21.59
N GLU A 168 2.08 -0.67 21.42
CA GLU A 168 3.03 0.15 22.19
C GLU A 168 2.75 1.66 22.06
N LYS A 169 2.20 2.09 20.92
CA LYS A 169 1.82 3.49 20.63
C LYS A 169 0.38 3.82 21.00
N GLY A 170 -0.40 2.84 21.49
CA GLY A 170 -1.82 3.02 21.80
C GLY A 170 -2.70 3.24 20.56
N ILE A 171 -2.26 2.80 19.39
CA ILE A 171 -3.02 2.88 18.14
C ILE A 171 -3.80 1.58 17.96
N LYS A 172 -5.11 1.68 17.76
CA LYS A 172 -6.00 0.52 17.63
C LYS A 172 -5.99 -0.01 16.21
N VAL A 173 -5.91 -1.32 16.05
CA VAL A 173 -6.14 -1.97 14.77
C VAL A 173 -7.62 -2.29 14.65
N HIS A 174 -8.34 -1.61 13.75
CA HIS A 174 -9.74 -1.96 13.43
C HIS A 174 -9.79 -3.32 12.74
N ARG A 175 -8.99 -3.46 11.68
CA ARG A 175 -8.88 -4.70 10.90
C ARG A 175 -7.52 -4.75 10.21
N ALA A 176 -7.08 -5.98 9.94
CA ALA A 176 -5.87 -6.24 9.18
C ALA A 176 -6.16 -7.13 7.99
N LEU A 177 -5.51 -6.84 6.88
CA LEU A 177 -5.52 -7.61 5.65
C LEU A 177 -4.10 -8.08 5.37
N VAL A 178 -3.90 -9.40 5.24
CA VAL A 178 -2.57 -10.01 5.10
C VAL A 178 -2.58 -10.93 3.89
N GLY A 179 -1.76 -10.64 2.87
CA GLY A 179 -1.75 -11.44 1.63
C GLY A 179 -1.27 -10.69 0.38
N PRO A 180 -1.40 -11.31 -0.81
CA PRO A 180 -0.93 -10.76 -2.08
C PRO A 180 -2.00 -9.89 -2.76
N PHE A 181 -2.05 -8.59 -2.45
CA PHE A 181 -3.07 -7.68 -3.00
C PHE A 181 -2.52 -6.77 -4.11
N ALA A 182 -1.28 -6.30 -3.96
CA ALA A 182 -0.56 -5.45 -4.91
C ALA A 182 0.83 -6.03 -5.13
N CYS A 183 0.93 -6.98 -6.06
CA CYS A 183 2.17 -7.73 -6.33
C CYS A 183 3.04 -7.06 -7.40
N SER A 184 4.33 -7.43 -7.40
CA SER A 184 5.31 -7.20 -8.46
C SER A 184 5.78 -8.54 -9.02
N MET A 185 4.91 -9.21 -9.79
CA MET A 185 5.19 -10.51 -10.40
C MET A 185 5.68 -11.55 -9.36
N ASP A 186 6.90 -12.07 -9.51
CA ASP A 186 7.55 -13.08 -8.68
C ASP A 186 8.52 -12.47 -7.65
N MET A 187 8.43 -11.17 -7.37
CA MET A 187 9.26 -10.51 -6.37
C MET A 187 9.02 -11.10 -4.97
N ALA A 188 10.07 -11.61 -4.33
CA ALA A 188 10.07 -11.86 -2.90
C ALA A 188 10.27 -10.52 -2.18
N GLY A 189 9.32 -10.16 -1.33
CA GLY A 189 9.26 -8.87 -0.67
C GLY A 189 7.88 -8.60 -0.10
N MET A 190 7.76 -7.54 0.68
CA MET A 190 6.51 -7.18 1.33
C MET A 190 6.40 -5.68 1.54
N SER A 191 5.19 -5.19 1.76
CA SER A 191 4.94 -3.84 2.22
C SER A 191 3.96 -3.80 3.38
N VAL A 192 4.09 -2.78 4.21
CA VAL A 192 3.10 -2.42 5.22
C VAL A 192 2.43 -1.14 4.78
N THR A 193 1.11 -1.11 4.90
CA THR A 193 0.26 0.03 4.64
C THR A 193 -0.60 0.28 5.88
N LEU A 194 -0.63 1.53 6.36
CA LEU A 194 -1.56 2.00 7.37
C LEU A 194 -2.51 3.02 6.77
N CYS A 195 -3.81 2.83 7.01
CA CYS A 195 -4.82 3.85 6.74
C CYS A 195 -5.42 4.32 8.06
N LYS A 196 -5.21 5.59 8.42
CA LYS A 196 -5.85 6.21 9.59
C LYS A 196 -7.35 6.36 9.33
N LEU A 197 -8.16 5.93 10.29
CA LEU A 197 -9.60 5.86 10.15
C LEU A 197 -10.30 7.00 10.87
N ASP A 198 -11.36 7.48 10.22
CA ASP A 198 -12.49 8.10 10.90
C ASP A 198 -13.75 7.25 10.64
N ASP A 199 -14.88 7.69 11.19
CA ASP A 199 -16.14 6.94 11.13
C ASP A 199 -16.57 6.62 9.68
N GLU A 200 -16.42 7.58 8.75
CA GLU A 200 -16.80 7.37 7.34
C GLU A 200 -15.87 6.37 6.65
N LEU A 201 -14.54 6.50 6.83
CA LEU A 201 -13.60 5.57 6.21
C LEU A 201 -13.77 4.16 6.77
N LYS A 202 -14.04 4.04 8.07
CA LYS A 202 -14.33 2.78 8.75
C LYS A 202 -15.57 2.11 8.17
N GLU A 203 -16.67 2.85 8.06
CA GLU A 203 -17.92 2.33 7.48
C GLU A 203 -17.74 1.84 6.04
N LEU A 204 -17.04 2.61 5.20
CA LEU A 204 -16.80 2.25 3.79
C LEU A 204 -15.82 1.08 3.62
N LEU A 205 -14.86 0.92 4.53
CA LEU A 205 -13.99 -0.25 4.57
C LEU A 205 -14.77 -1.51 4.95
N ASP A 206 -15.70 -1.40 5.90
CA ASP A 206 -16.54 -2.52 6.35
C ASP A 206 -17.68 -2.84 5.37
N TYR A 207 -18.04 -1.92 4.48
CA TYR A 207 -19.06 -2.13 3.46
C TYR A 207 -18.80 -3.42 2.64
N PRO A 208 -19.81 -4.23 2.30
CA PRO A 208 -19.60 -5.47 1.56
C PRO A 208 -18.90 -5.27 0.20
N CYS A 209 -18.11 -6.24 -0.22
CA CYS A 209 -17.57 -6.33 -1.57
C CYS A 209 -17.44 -7.78 -2.01
N ASP A 210 -17.67 -8.05 -3.29
CA ASP A 210 -17.46 -9.37 -3.89
C ASP A 210 -16.63 -9.22 -5.16
N THR A 211 -15.31 -9.36 -5.02
CA THR A 211 -14.36 -9.27 -6.12
C THR A 211 -13.42 -10.48 -6.10
N PRO A 212 -12.85 -10.90 -7.25
CA PRO A 212 -12.07 -12.14 -7.33
C PRO A 212 -10.91 -12.28 -6.33
N TYR A 213 -10.36 -11.15 -5.86
CA TYR A 213 -9.19 -11.12 -4.96
C TYR A 213 -9.47 -10.41 -3.63
N PHE A 214 -10.71 -9.95 -3.41
CA PHE A 214 -11.15 -9.41 -2.13
C PHE A 214 -12.67 -9.55 -1.98
N THR A 215 -13.09 -10.51 -1.14
CA THR A 215 -14.48 -10.73 -0.77
C THR A 215 -14.66 -10.42 0.71
N GLN A 216 -15.66 -9.59 1.02
CA GLN A 216 -16.09 -9.24 2.37
C GLN A 216 -17.62 -9.17 2.34
N VAL A 217 -18.27 -10.11 3.01
CA VAL A 217 -19.74 -10.28 3.05
C VAL A 217 -20.28 -10.17 4.47
#